data_AF-A0A183PDS1-F1
#
_entry.id   AF-A0A183PDS1-F1
#
_cell.length_a   1.000
_cell.length_b   1.000
_cell.length_c   1.000
_cell.angle_alpha   90.00
_cell.angle_beta   90.00
_cell.angle_gamma   90.00
#
_symmetry.space_group_name_H-M   'P 1'
#
loop_
_entity.id
_entity.type
_entity.pdbx_description
1 polymer ?
#
loop_
_entity_poly.entity_id
_entity_poly.type
_entity_poly.pdbx_seq_one_letter_code
_entity_poly.pdbx_strand_id
1 'polypeptide(L)'
;MSADSLNSITRPIPKPSDFKFGKEIGQGTFSTVYVVQEISTSSEFAMKVVDKQRVWRYKAVDSVLMEKEVLKRTNHVFIIRLHCTFQDSTRLFYLLEYARCGELLSYLTYFTSLSVHCTRFYAAEIFAALDYLHSMSIVHRDLKPENVLLTDKMHIKLADFGSAVILNSPNIKAPSFTGTPEYVSPEMLSRISRQGDCTPNSESSQDLTYLMDFWAFGCIIYQLISGSSPFRKSGPVHEYETFQKILSLSYTFAPNFDPIAKDLVEKLLVISPSERLGSPSHGGSISVRRHMFFSEIKWDILPYQEPPLLVPNLEPIAPEGWDNLPVGFKEAEKYHLSRELGLSPSQITEDDRIRLLNAQGKHNPFNRFVRGRLILKQGILFKRRGLFARKRMFLLTEGPHLFYIDVENMTLKGEVAWSDSLTVELRSNKLFFIHVPNKTYYLEDPSGHADDWVKQITSVRARYFKDTQTLCSNDPSTSIELSI
;
A
#
# COMPACT_ATOMS: atom_id res chain seq x y z
N MET A 1 -46.59 39.52 -15.62
CA MET A 1 -46.51 38.49 -14.57
C MET A 1 -46.00 37.21 -15.21
N SER A 2 -44.81 36.74 -14.86
CA SER A 2 -44.51 35.30 -14.69
C SER A 2 -43.00 35.02 -14.55
N ALA A 3 -42.69 34.27 -13.48
CA ALA A 3 -41.74 33.16 -13.43
C ALA A 3 -40.23 33.35 -13.14
N ASP A 4 -39.75 34.53 -12.72
CA ASP A 4 -38.34 34.68 -12.26
C ASP A 4 -38.15 34.72 -10.73
N SER A 5 -39.19 34.37 -9.97
CA SER A 5 -39.13 34.29 -8.51
C SER A 5 -39.19 32.83 -8.02
N LEU A 6 -38.16 32.05 -8.35
CA LEU A 6 -37.88 30.77 -7.69
C LEU A 6 -36.69 30.95 -6.76
N ASN A 7 -37.01 31.04 -5.47
CA ASN A 7 -36.12 31.09 -4.32
C ASN A 7 -34.79 30.36 -4.54
N SER A 8 -33.68 31.11 -4.65
CA SER A 8 -32.37 30.58 -4.31
C SER A 8 -32.37 30.33 -2.80
N ILE A 9 -32.81 29.16 -2.37
CA ILE A 9 -32.63 28.70 -0.99
C ILE A 9 -31.12 28.61 -0.79
N THR A 10 -30.52 29.66 -0.24
CA THR A 10 -29.13 29.66 0.20
C THR A 10 -29.02 28.56 1.24
N ARG A 11 -28.40 27.43 0.88
CA ARG A 11 -28.13 26.38 1.85
C ARG A 11 -27.36 27.02 3.02
N PRO A 12 -27.83 26.86 4.27
CA PRO A 12 -27.15 27.43 5.42
C PRO A 12 -25.70 26.93 5.45
N ILE A 13 -24.77 27.81 5.88
CA ILE A 13 -23.36 27.45 6.06
C ILE A 13 -23.31 26.28 7.05
N PRO A 14 -22.69 25.13 6.68
CA PRO A 14 -22.64 23.98 7.55
C PRO A 14 -21.94 24.28 8.88
N LYS A 15 -22.35 23.57 9.93
CA LYS A 15 -21.78 23.62 11.28
C LYS A 15 -21.32 22.23 11.69
N PRO A 16 -20.40 22.11 12.67
CA PRO A 16 -19.96 20.80 13.15
C PRO A 16 -21.11 19.90 13.62
N SER A 17 -22.19 20.47 14.17
CA SER A 17 -23.38 19.74 14.62
C SER A 17 -24.17 19.06 13.50
N ASP A 18 -23.95 19.45 12.24
CA ASP A 18 -24.63 18.87 11.08
C ASP A 18 -23.99 17.54 10.66
N PHE A 19 -22.90 17.14 11.32
CA PHE A 19 -22.11 15.97 11.00
C PHE A 19 -21.93 15.07 12.23
N LYS A 20 -22.06 13.77 12.03
CA LYS A 20 -21.65 12.75 12.99
C LYS A 20 -20.17 12.44 12.78
N PHE A 21 -19.35 12.76 13.78
CA PHE A 21 -17.91 12.45 13.76
C PHE A 21 -17.66 10.96 14.04
N GLY A 22 -16.83 10.35 13.21
CA GLY A 22 -16.39 8.96 13.30
C GLY A 22 -14.91 8.86 13.65
N LYS A 23 -14.24 7.86 13.06
CA LYS A 23 -12.83 7.54 13.32
C LYS A 23 -11.90 8.66 12.85
N GLU A 24 -10.86 8.93 13.63
CA GLU A 24 -9.70 9.72 13.21
C GLU A 24 -8.87 8.93 12.17
N ILE A 25 -8.63 9.55 11.01
CA ILE A 25 -7.94 8.92 9.87
C ILE A 25 -6.64 9.62 9.50
N GLY A 26 -6.31 10.73 10.14
CA GLY A 26 -5.03 11.41 9.94
C GLY A 26 -4.78 12.46 11.02
N GLN A 27 -3.53 12.54 11.46
CA GLN A 27 -3.09 13.51 12.45
C GLN A 27 -1.87 14.28 11.92
N GLY A 28 -2.00 15.61 11.87
CA GLY A 28 -0.92 16.52 11.51
C GLY A 28 -0.57 17.46 12.68
N THR A 29 0.44 18.30 12.47
CA THR A 29 0.97 19.24 13.49
C THR A 29 -0.10 20.16 14.08
N PHE A 30 -1.01 20.67 13.24
CA PHE A 30 -2.05 21.63 13.62
C PHE A 30 -3.46 21.23 13.15
N SER A 31 -3.62 20.03 12.61
CA SER A 31 -4.91 19.55 12.10
C SER A 31 -5.12 18.08 12.38
N THR A 32 -6.38 17.69 12.52
CA THR A 32 -6.81 16.29 12.62
C THR A 32 -7.91 16.03 11.59
N VAL A 33 -7.87 14.87 10.95
CA VAL A 33 -8.84 14.46 9.92
C VAL A 33 -9.72 13.35 10.47
N TYR A 34 -11.03 13.54 10.40
CA TYR A 34 -12.03 12.57 10.83
C TYR A 34 -12.87 12.08 9.66
N VAL A 35 -13.25 10.80 9.65
CA VAL A 35 -14.42 10.38 8.88
C VAL A 35 -15.64 11.04 9.50
N VAL A 36 -16.50 11.63 8.68
CA VAL A 36 -17.75 12.23 9.14
C VAL A 36 -18.90 11.77 8.25
N GLN A 37 -20.09 11.73 8.83
CA GLN A 37 -21.31 11.48 8.09
C GLN A 37 -22.22 12.70 8.21
N GLU A 38 -22.62 13.29 7.08
CA GLU A 38 -23.61 14.36 7.07
C GLU A 38 -24.97 13.80 7.52
N ILE A 39 -25.58 14.41 8.54
CA ILE A 39 -26.81 13.86 9.16
C ILE A 39 -27.99 13.90 8.19
N SER A 40 -28.10 14.96 7.38
CA SER A 40 -29.21 15.19 6.46
C SER A 40 -29.23 14.21 5.28
N THR A 41 -28.07 13.83 4.76
CA THR A 41 -27.93 13.01 3.55
C THR A 41 -27.42 11.61 3.83
N SER A 42 -26.93 11.35 5.05
CA SER A 42 -26.17 10.14 5.41
C SER A 42 -24.92 9.89 4.56
N SER A 43 -24.45 10.88 3.80
CA SER A 43 -23.25 10.79 2.97
C SER A 43 -21.98 10.89 3.82
N GLU A 44 -20.96 10.10 3.48
CA GLU A 44 -19.68 10.08 4.19
C GLU A 44 -18.64 10.97 3.53
N PHE A 45 -17.88 11.69 4.36
CA PHE A 45 -16.85 12.65 3.96
C PHE A 45 -15.63 12.54 4.90
N ALA A 46 -14.56 13.23 4.53
CA ALA A 46 -13.44 13.49 5.44
C ALA A 46 -13.50 14.94 5.92
N MET A 47 -13.46 15.16 7.23
CA MET A 47 -13.44 16.49 7.84
C MET A 47 -12.04 16.77 8.37
N LYS A 48 -11.28 17.65 7.70
CA LYS A 48 -10.03 18.18 8.24
C LYS A 48 -10.35 19.35 9.17
N VAL A 49 -10.06 19.17 10.44
CA VAL A 49 -10.25 20.16 11.52
C VAL A 49 -8.91 20.77 11.86
N VAL A 50 -8.77 22.07 11.65
CA VAL A 50 -7.53 22.83 11.85
C VAL A 50 -7.66 23.74 13.06
N ASP A 51 -6.73 23.65 14.01
CA ASP A 51 -6.69 24.49 15.21
C ASP A 51 -6.01 25.83 14.91
N LYS A 52 -6.76 26.94 15.03
CA LYS A 52 -6.25 28.28 14.70
C LYS A 52 -5.09 28.69 15.59
N GLN A 53 -5.12 28.36 16.89
CA GLN A 53 -4.06 28.73 17.82
C GLN A 53 -2.77 27.99 17.50
N ARG A 54 -2.86 26.70 17.13
CA ARG A 54 -1.70 25.91 16.68
C ARG A 54 -1.14 26.46 15.37
N VAL A 55 -1.98 26.81 14.40
CA VAL A 55 -1.53 27.42 13.14
C VAL A 55 -0.70 28.68 13.38
N TRP A 56 -1.17 29.57 14.26
CA TRP A 56 -0.40 30.75 14.66
C TRP A 56 0.92 30.39 15.33
N ARG A 57 0.89 29.48 16.31
CA ARG A 57 2.09 29.04 17.06
C ARG A 57 3.17 28.44 16.15
N TYR A 58 2.77 27.66 15.16
CA TYR A 58 3.67 27.01 14.20
C TYR A 58 3.93 27.85 12.94
N LYS A 59 3.46 29.11 12.89
CA LYS A 59 3.63 30.03 11.74
C LYS A 59 3.13 29.43 10.40
N ALA A 60 2.08 28.62 10.44
CA ALA A 60 1.57 27.87 9.28
C ALA A 60 0.40 28.56 8.54
N VAL A 61 0.19 29.86 8.76
CA VAL A 61 -0.94 30.61 8.18
C VAL A 61 -0.92 30.55 6.65
N ASP A 62 0.25 30.80 6.05
CA ASP A 62 0.43 30.79 4.59
C ASP A 62 0.10 29.40 4.00
N SER A 63 0.52 28.32 4.67
CA SER A 63 0.22 26.93 4.26
C SER A 63 -1.27 26.62 4.26
N VAL A 64 -2.00 27.03 5.30
CA VAL A 64 -3.44 26.79 5.42
C VAL A 64 -4.23 27.59 4.38
N LEU A 65 -3.83 28.85 4.13
CA LEU A 65 -4.46 29.68 3.10
C LEU A 65 -4.17 29.14 1.68
N MET A 66 -2.94 28.71 1.43
CA MET A 66 -2.53 28.11 0.16
C MET A 66 -3.32 26.82 -0.12
N GLU A 67 -3.39 25.91 0.86
CA GLU A 67 -4.15 24.67 0.74
C GLU A 67 -5.61 24.94 0.37
N LYS A 68 -6.26 25.86 1.09
CA LYS A 68 -7.64 26.28 0.79
C LYS A 68 -7.78 26.79 -0.63
N GLU A 69 -6.87 27.65 -1.08
CA GLU A 69 -6.98 28.27 -2.39
C GLU A 69 -6.75 27.26 -3.53
N VAL A 70 -5.75 26.39 -3.40
CA VAL A 70 -5.51 25.32 -4.37
C VAL A 70 -6.73 24.41 -4.47
N LEU A 71 -7.24 23.93 -3.34
CA LEU A 71 -8.43 23.07 -3.29
C LEU A 71 -9.69 23.71 -3.87
N LYS A 72 -9.81 25.05 -3.82
CA LYS A 72 -10.92 25.78 -4.45
C LYS A 72 -10.78 25.91 -5.97
N ARG A 73 -9.55 25.91 -6.49
CA ARG A 73 -9.25 26.08 -7.92
C ARG A 73 -9.20 24.76 -8.67
N THR A 74 -8.98 23.65 -7.98
CA THR A 74 -8.82 22.34 -8.60
C THR A 74 -10.12 21.55 -8.64
N ASN A 75 -10.37 20.90 -9.77
CA ASN A 75 -11.46 19.96 -9.95
C ASN A 75 -11.02 18.91 -10.97
N HIS A 76 -10.34 17.88 -10.50
CA HIS A 76 -9.81 16.80 -11.32
C HIS A 76 -10.11 15.45 -10.66
N VAL A 77 -10.35 14.41 -11.45
CA VAL A 77 -10.75 13.09 -10.94
C VAL A 77 -9.74 12.49 -9.98
N PHE A 78 -8.45 12.76 -10.19
CA PHE A 78 -7.34 12.27 -9.36
C PHE A 78 -6.86 13.25 -8.29
N ILE A 79 -7.61 14.33 -8.01
CA ILE A 79 -7.30 15.29 -6.94
C ILE A 79 -8.42 15.24 -5.90
N ILE A 80 -8.05 15.30 -4.62
CA ILE A 80 -9.04 15.30 -3.54
C ILE A 80 -9.97 16.52 -3.68
N ARG A 81 -11.28 16.28 -3.70
CA ARG A 81 -12.25 17.37 -3.87
C ARG A 81 -12.56 18.05 -2.54
N LEU A 82 -12.55 19.38 -2.54
CA LEU A 82 -13.13 20.19 -1.46
C LEU A 82 -14.61 20.46 -1.74
N HIS A 83 -15.48 20.05 -0.82
CA HIS A 83 -16.91 20.31 -0.89
C HIS A 83 -17.25 21.69 -0.34
N CYS A 84 -16.75 22.02 0.85
CA CYS A 84 -16.91 23.34 1.45
C CYS A 84 -15.91 23.57 2.58
N THR A 85 -15.76 24.83 2.99
CA THR A 85 -15.06 25.22 4.22
C THR A 85 -15.97 26.02 5.13
N PHE A 86 -15.87 25.83 6.43
CA PHE A 86 -16.52 26.66 7.45
C PHE A 86 -15.60 26.81 8.67
N GLN A 87 -15.98 27.62 9.65
CA GLN A 87 -15.14 27.90 10.81
C GLN A 87 -15.96 28.25 12.05
N ASP A 88 -15.38 28.02 13.23
CA ASP A 88 -15.85 28.58 14.50
C ASP A 88 -14.80 29.54 15.08
N SER A 89 -14.95 29.95 16.34
CA SER A 89 -14.01 30.87 17.01
C SER A 89 -12.59 30.29 17.15
N THR A 90 -12.45 28.97 17.18
CA THR A 90 -11.20 28.25 17.50
C THR A 90 -10.65 27.40 16.35
N ARG A 91 -11.49 26.97 15.41
CA ARG A 91 -11.15 25.98 14.38
C ARG A 91 -11.58 26.40 12.97
N LEU A 92 -10.87 25.88 11.98
CA LEU A 92 -11.29 25.84 10.58
C LEU A 92 -11.65 24.41 10.21
N PHE A 93 -12.65 24.24 9.34
CA PHE A 93 -13.14 22.94 8.91
C PHE A 93 -13.14 22.88 7.39
N TYR A 94 -12.57 21.81 6.85
CA TYR A 94 -12.58 21.49 5.42
C TYR A 94 -13.34 20.18 5.26
N LEU A 95 -14.47 20.24 4.56
CA LEU A 95 -15.23 19.07 4.18
C LEU A 95 -14.69 18.57 2.83
N LEU A 96 -13.96 17.46 2.88
CA LEU A 96 -13.25 16.85 1.76
C LEU A 96 -13.94 15.56 1.33
N GLU A 97 -13.74 15.21 0.06
CA GLU A 97 -14.02 13.87 -0.43
C GLU A 97 -13.34 12.82 0.45
N TYR A 98 -14.01 11.69 0.70
CA TYR A 98 -13.44 10.62 1.51
C TYR A 98 -12.80 9.53 0.63
N ALA A 99 -11.47 9.52 0.58
CA ALA A 99 -10.70 8.42 0.02
C ALA A 99 -10.64 7.24 1.00
N ARG A 100 -11.58 6.30 0.85
CA ARG A 100 -11.84 5.23 1.84
C ARG A 100 -10.67 4.29 2.07
N CYS A 101 -9.81 4.10 1.07
CA CYS A 101 -8.73 3.14 1.12
C CYS A 101 -7.44 3.68 1.77
N GLY A 102 -7.44 4.93 2.23
CA GLY A 102 -6.29 5.52 2.93
C GLY A 102 -5.11 5.79 2.01
N GLU A 103 -3.90 5.74 2.54
CA GLU A 103 -2.67 6.20 1.87
C GLU A 103 -2.00 5.08 1.05
N LEU A 104 -1.51 5.40 -0.14
CA LEU A 104 -0.68 4.50 -0.96
C LEU A 104 0.57 4.04 -0.21
N LEU A 105 1.15 4.89 0.66
CA LEU A 105 2.30 4.50 1.50
C LEU A 105 1.98 3.28 2.38
N SER A 106 0.77 3.20 2.94
CA SER A 106 0.39 2.08 3.80
C SER A 106 0.43 0.75 3.04
N TYR A 107 0.00 0.77 1.78
CA TYR A 107 0.09 -0.39 0.88
C TYR A 107 1.53 -0.70 0.51
N LEU A 108 2.32 0.30 0.16
CA LEU A 108 3.73 0.12 -0.17
C LEU A 108 4.50 -0.48 1.01
N THR A 109 4.24 -0.01 2.23
CA THR A 109 4.85 -0.53 3.47
C THR A 109 4.46 -1.99 3.68
N TYR A 110 3.18 -2.32 3.51
CA TYR A 110 2.68 -3.69 3.69
C TYR A 110 3.22 -4.67 2.64
N PHE A 111 3.21 -4.29 1.36
CA PHE A 111 3.71 -5.11 0.26
C PHE A 111 5.22 -5.03 0.10
N THR A 112 5.87 -4.12 0.82
CA THR A 112 7.27 -3.70 0.65
C THR A 112 7.55 -3.02 -0.67
N SER A 113 7.00 -3.49 -1.78
CA SER A 113 7.15 -2.95 -3.13
C SER A 113 5.90 -3.30 -3.94
N LEU A 114 5.73 -2.73 -5.12
CA LEU A 114 4.65 -2.99 -6.06
C LEU A 114 5.21 -3.41 -7.41
N SER A 115 4.56 -4.39 -8.04
CA SER A 115 4.91 -4.88 -9.38
C SER A 115 5.00 -3.74 -10.38
N VAL A 116 5.84 -3.90 -11.40
CA VAL A 116 6.02 -2.89 -12.46
C VAL A 116 4.69 -2.51 -13.11
N HIS A 117 3.79 -3.48 -13.30
CA HIS A 117 2.45 -3.24 -13.84
C HIS A 117 1.59 -2.35 -12.93
N CYS A 118 1.58 -2.61 -11.62
CA CYS A 118 0.90 -1.76 -10.64
C CYS A 118 1.50 -0.35 -10.64
N THR A 119 2.82 -0.26 -10.53
CA THR A 119 3.54 1.02 -10.52
C THR A 119 3.23 1.83 -11.76
N ARG A 120 3.19 1.21 -12.95
CA ARG A 120 2.85 1.88 -14.21
C ARG A 120 1.48 2.53 -14.17
N PHE A 121 0.47 1.82 -13.68
CA PHE A 121 -0.89 2.34 -13.57
C PHE A 121 -0.96 3.53 -12.61
N TYR A 122 -0.50 3.36 -11.38
CA TYR A 122 -0.55 4.42 -10.36
C TYR A 122 0.32 5.62 -10.73
N ALA A 123 1.49 5.40 -11.33
CA ALA A 123 2.32 6.48 -11.84
C ALA A 123 1.63 7.25 -12.97
N ALA A 124 0.85 6.60 -13.83
CA ALA A 124 0.09 7.29 -14.87
C ALA A 124 -0.99 8.20 -14.27
N GLU A 125 -1.71 7.76 -13.24
CA GLU A 125 -2.71 8.60 -12.57
C GLU A 125 -2.09 9.78 -11.82
N ILE A 126 -0.98 9.54 -11.11
CA ILE A 126 -0.20 10.59 -10.45
C ILE A 126 0.29 11.61 -11.50
N PHE A 127 0.85 11.14 -12.62
CA PHE A 127 1.27 12.01 -13.70
C PHE A 127 0.11 12.85 -14.26
N ALA A 128 -1.06 12.25 -14.51
CA ALA A 128 -2.23 12.97 -14.99
C ALA A 128 -2.70 14.05 -14.00
N ALA A 129 -2.63 13.79 -12.69
CA ALA A 129 -2.91 14.78 -11.66
C ALA A 129 -1.89 15.94 -11.68
N LEU A 130 -0.60 15.64 -11.83
CA LEU A 130 0.46 16.64 -11.93
C LEU A 130 0.33 17.50 -13.19
N ASP A 131 0.13 16.89 -14.35
CA ASP A 131 -0.05 17.60 -15.62
C ASP A 131 -1.22 18.59 -15.55
N TYR A 132 -2.33 18.17 -14.91
CA TYR A 132 -3.45 19.07 -14.60
C TYR A 132 -3.04 20.22 -13.67
N LEU A 133 -2.37 19.96 -12.54
CA LEU A 133 -1.92 21.02 -11.63
C LEU A 133 -0.99 22.02 -12.31
N HIS A 134 -0.03 21.52 -13.09
CA HIS A 134 0.94 22.34 -13.81
C HIS A 134 0.25 23.20 -14.87
N SER A 135 -0.77 22.67 -15.56
CA SER A 135 -1.60 23.45 -16.48
C SER A 135 -2.35 24.60 -15.80
N MET A 136 -2.65 24.45 -14.51
CA MET A 136 -3.26 25.47 -13.65
C MET A 136 -2.23 26.41 -13.00
N SER A 137 -0.94 26.31 -13.38
CA SER A 137 0.18 27.02 -12.76
C SER A 137 0.35 26.71 -11.26
N ILE A 138 -0.05 25.52 -10.83
CA ILE A 138 0.07 25.04 -9.45
C ILE A 138 1.19 24.02 -9.39
N VAL A 139 2.12 24.18 -8.44
CA VAL A 139 3.18 23.20 -8.17
C VAL A 139 2.96 22.63 -6.77
N HIS A 140 2.97 21.31 -6.64
CA HIS A 140 2.63 20.61 -5.39
C HIS A 140 3.71 20.78 -4.32
N ARG A 141 4.99 20.62 -4.69
CA ARG A 141 6.21 20.75 -3.85
C ARG A 141 6.37 19.79 -2.67
N ASP A 142 5.35 19.00 -2.32
CA ASP A 142 5.44 17.92 -1.31
C ASP A 142 4.82 16.61 -1.82
N LEU A 143 5.18 16.20 -3.04
CA LEU A 143 4.67 14.96 -3.62
C LEU A 143 5.38 13.75 -3.00
N LYS A 144 4.62 12.85 -2.37
CA LYS A 144 5.10 11.62 -1.71
C LYS A 144 3.95 10.61 -1.56
N PRO A 145 4.21 9.31 -1.37
CA PRO A 145 3.14 8.29 -1.28
C PRO A 145 2.14 8.50 -0.13
N GLU A 146 2.53 9.20 0.94
CA GLU A 146 1.66 9.62 2.05
C GLU A 146 0.53 10.54 1.57
N ASN A 147 0.83 11.37 0.57
CA ASN A 147 -0.09 12.36 0.02
C ASN A 147 -0.91 11.82 -1.16
N VAL A 148 -0.72 10.54 -1.52
CA VAL A 148 -1.50 9.84 -2.55
C VAL A 148 -2.50 8.91 -1.86
N LEU A 149 -3.77 9.31 -1.81
CA LEU A 149 -4.83 8.52 -1.19
C LEU A 149 -5.51 7.61 -2.21
N LEU A 150 -6.18 6.55 -1.75
CA LEU A 150 -6.92 5.61 -2.59
C LEU A 150 -8.43 5.68 -2.30
N THR A 151 -9.22 5.74 -3.38
CA THR A 151 -10.68 5.62 -3.35
C THR A 151 -11.12 4.18 -3.06
N ASP A 152 -12.42 3.99 -2.83
CA ASP A 152 -13.06 2.67 -2.74
C ASP A 152 -12.89 1.82 -4.01
N LYS A 153 -12.69 2.48 -5.16
CA LYS A 153 -12.41 1.84 -6.44
C LYS A 153 -10.91 1.70 -6.74
N MET A 154 -10.04 1.96 -5.76
CA MET A 154 -8.58 1.86 -5.86
C MET A 154 -7.91 2.82 -6.87
N HIS A 155 -8.62 3.86 -7.32
CA HIS A 155 -8.02 5.01 -8.02
C HIS A 155 -7.43 6.03 -7.04
N ILE A 156 -6.43 6.80 -7.48
CA ILE A 156 -5.77 7.77 -6.60
C ILE A 156 -6.55 9.08 -6.41
N LYS A 157 -6.29 9.72 -5.27
CA LYS A 157 -6.62 11.12 -4.96
C LYS A 157 -5.39 11.78 -4.37
N LEU A 158 -4.78 12.69 -5.12
CA LEU A 158 -3.69 13.53 -4.63
C LEU A 158 -4.24 14.54 -3.61
N ALA A 159 -3.60 14.61 -2.45
CA ALA A 159 -4.01 15.42 -1.31
C ALA A 159 -2.83 16.20 -0.71
N ASP A 160 -3.14 17.04 0.29
CA ASP A 160 -2.21 17.93 1.01
C ASP A 160 -1.48 18.97 0.14
N PHE A 161 -2.14 20.11 -0.03
CA PHE A 161 -1.61 21.26 -0.78
C PHE A 161 -1.00 22.33 0.13
N GLY A 162 -0.68 22.01 1.39
CA GLY A 162 -0.14 22.97 2.36
C GLY A 162 1.24 23.52 2.00
N SER A 163 1.97 22.83 1.14
CA SER A 163 3.26 23.27 0.61
C SER A 163 3.21 23.75 -0.84
N ALA A 164 2.03 23.77 -1.48
CA ALA A 164 1.92 24.14 -2.87
C ALA A 164 2.32 25.62 -3.13
N VAL A 165 2.50 25.96 -4.40
CA VAL A 165 2.60 27.35 -4.88
C VAL A 165 1.74 27.53 -6.11
N ILE A 166 1.21 28.74 -6.27
CA ILE A 166 0.47 29.15 -7.46
C ILE A 166 1.31 30.21 -8.17
N LEU A 167 1.97 29.82 -9.26
CA LEU A 167 2.99 30.65 -9.93
C LEU A 167 2.41 31.93 -10.54
N ASN A 168 1.16 31.88 -10.99
CA ASN A 168 0.47 33.01 -11.62
C ASN A 168 -0.30 33.91 -10.61
N SER A 169 -0.09 33.75 -9.30
CA SER A 169 -0.85 34.47 -8.26
C SER A 169 0.10 35.08 -7.22
N PRO A 170 0.78 36.20 -7.53
CA PRO A 170 1.81 36.80 -6.65
C PRO A 170 1.25 37.33 -5.32
N ASN A 171 -0.06 37.60 -5.25
CA ASN A 171 -0.73 38.07 -4.04
C ASN A 171 -0.87 36.98 -2.96
N ILE A 172 -0.60 35.72 -3.29
CA ILE A 172 -0.66 34.60 -2.35
C ILE A 172 0.76 34.22 -2.00
N LYS A 173 1.15 34.51 -0.76
CA LYS A 173 2.50 34.24 -0.28
C LYS A 173 2.78 32.73 -0.27
N ALA A 174 3.90 32.34 -0.89
CA ALA A 174 4.36 30.97 -0.90
C ALA A 174 4.68 30.49 0.53
N PRO A 175 4.17 29.33 0.97
CA PRO A 175 4.55 28.78 2.26
C PRO A 175 6.02 28.38 2.27
N SER A 176 6.66 28.47 3.45
CA SER A 176 7.99 27.92 3.70
C SER A 176 7.96 26.41 3.55
N PHE A 177 9.05 25.83 3.03
CA PHE A 177 9.16 24.37 2.91
C PHE A 177 9.18 23.70 4.30
N THR A 178 8.35 22.67 4.48
CA THR A 178 8.24 21.88 5.73
C THR A 178 8.22 20.36 5.47
N GLY A 179 8.76 19.91 4.33
CA GLY A 179 8.56 18.54 3.83
C GLY A 179 9.58 17.49 4.31
N THR A 180 9.29 16.24 3.95
CA THR A 180 10.16 15.07 4.17
C THR A 180 11.35 15.14 3.22
N PRO A 181 12.61 15.01 3.69
CA PRO A 181 13.81 15.24 2.87
C PRO A 181 13.95 14.29 1.67
N GLU A 182 13.27 13.15 1.68
CA GLU A 182 13.46 12.03 0.75
C GLU A 182 12.98 12.27 -0.69
N TYR A 183 12.05 13.21 -0.88
CA TYR A 183 11.46 13.52 -2.20
C TYR A 183 11.84 14.93 -2.67
N VAL A 184 12.69 15.63 -1.92
CA VAL A 184 13.08 17.01 -2.21
C VAL A 184 14.06 17.04 -3.37
N SER A 185 13.82 17.94 -4.32
CA SER A 185 14.72 18.12 -5.45
C SER A 185 15.98 18.93 -5.09
N PRO A 186 17.11 18.76 -5.81
CA PRO A 186 18.35 19.49 -5.54
C PRO A 186 18.18 21.02 -5.58
N GLU A 187 17.37 21.51 -6.51
CA GLU A 187 17.08 22.94 -6.63
C GLU A 187 16.23 23.49 -5.48
N MET A 188 15.34 22.68 -4.89
CA MET A 188 14.59 23.06 -3.70
C MET A 188 15.50 23.13 -2.48
N LEU A 189 16.38 22.13 -2.27
CA LEU A 189 17.37 22.16 -1.19
C LEU A 189 18.28 23.38 -1.28
N SER A 190 18.75 23.69 -2.50
CA SER A 190 19.59 24.86 -2.76
C SER A 190 18.88 26.19 -2.45
N ARG A 191 17.55 26.27 -2.64
CA ARG A 191 16.73 27.43 -2.26
C ARG A 191 16.59 27.54 -0.74
N ILE A 192 16.38 26.42 -0.04
CA ILE A 192 16.25 26.38 1.43
C ILE A 192 17.56 26.83 2.10
N SER A 193 18.73 26.39 1.59
CA SER A 193 20.03 26.74 2.16
C SER A 193 20.42 28.21 2.01
N ARG A 194 19.79 28.97 1.10
CA ARG A 194 20.13 30.38 0.82
C ARG A 194 19.42 31.41 1.72
N GLN A 195 18.76 30.95 2.80
CA GLN A 195 18.08 31.74 3.83
C GLN A 195 17.16 32.87 3.32
N GLY A 196 15.85 32.64 3.42
CA GLY A 196 14.89 33.71 3.71
C GLY A 196 13.94 34.12 2.58
N ASP A 197 14.23 33.78 1.32
CA ASP A 197 13.35 34.16 0.22
C ASP A 197 12.92 32.94 -0.61
N CYS A 198 11.73 32.41 -0.28
CA CYS A 198 11.05 31.39 -1.08
C CYS A 198 10.27 32.02 -2.25
N THR A 199 10.37 33.35 -2.45
CA THR A 199 9.79 33.99 -3.63
C THR A 199 10.69 33.72 -4.84
N PRO A 200 10.11 33.38 -6.00
CA PRO A 200 10.90 33.13 -7.19
C PRO A 200 11.41 34.46 -7.74
N ASN A 201 12.64 34.84 -7.39
CA ASN A 201 13.23 36.14 -7.74
C ASN A 201 13.86 36.21 -9.15
N SER A 202 13.48 35.32 -10.07
CA SER A 202 13.75 35.52 -11.50
C SER A 202 12.66 34.86 -12.35
N GLU A 203 12.16 35.55 -13.37
CA GLU A 203 11.18 35.00 -14.34
C GLU A 203 11.68 33.66 -14.93
N SER A 204 12.99 33.54 -15.19
CA SER A 204 13.63 32.31 -15.68
C SER A 204 13.60 31.12 -14.70
N SER A 205 13.39 31.35 -13.40
CA SER A 205 13.35 30.29 -12.39
C SER A 205 11.93 29.88 -12.00
N GLN A 206 10.91 30.67 -12.38
CA GLN A 206 9.50 30.29 -12.25
C GLN A 206 9.12 29.21 -13.26
N ASP A 207 9.59 29.35 -14.49
CA ASP A 207 9.26 28.46 -15.62
C ASP A 207 9.72 27.01 -15.41
N LEU A 208 10.67 26.77 -14.50
CA LEU A 208 11.18 25.43 -14.19
C LEU A 208 10.74 24.91 -12.81
N THR A 209 9.97 25.69 -12.05
CA THR A 209 9.61 25.31 -10.67
C THR A 209 8.73 24.06 -10.62
N TYR A 210 7.89 23.82 -11.62
CA TYR A 210 7.05 22.60 -11.69
C TYR A 210 7.86 21.30 -11.81
N LEU A 211 9.11 21.38 -12.29
CA LEU A 211 9.98 20.22 -12.46
C LEU A 211 10.40 19.60 -11.12
N MET A 212 10.24 20.32 -10.01
CA MET A 212 10.40 19.77 -8.66
C MET A 212 9.43 18.59 -8.43
N ASP A 213 8.20 18.67 -8.94
CA ASP A 213 7.22 17.60 -8.82
C ASP A 213 7.62 16.38 -9.68
N PHE A 214 8.27 16.59 -10.84
CA PHE A 214 8.78 15.49 -11.67
C PHE A 214 9.98 14.76 -11.05
N TRP A 215 10.82 15.47 -10.28
CA TRP A 215 11.83 14.81 -9.45
C TRP A 215 11.17 13.91 -8.41
N ALA A 216 10.22 14.45 -7.63
CA ALA A 216 9.49 13.69 -6.63
C ALA A 216 8.72 12.51 -7.23
N PHE A 217 8.16 12.68 -8.43
CA PHE A 217 7.54 11.61 -9.21
C PHE A 217 8.52 10.49 -9.57
N GLY A 218 9.74 10.83 -9.97
CA GLY A 218 10.83 9.85 -10.18
C GLY A 218 11.17 9.09 -8.90
N CYS A 219 11.25 9.78 -7.76
CA CYS A 219 11.46 9.14 -6.45
C CYS A 219 10.33 8.16 -6.10
N ILE A 220 9.06 8.52 -6.35
CA ILE A 220 7.92 7.64 -6.11
C ILE A 220 7.98 6.40 -7.00
N ILE A 221 8.23 6.53 -8.30
CA ILE A 221 8.33 5.36 -9.21
C ILE A 221 9.44 4.42 -8.73
N TYR A 222 10.60 4.97 -8.38
CA TYR A 222 11.72 4.19 -7.84
C TYR A 222 11.29 3.45 -6.57
N GLN A 223 10.64 4.13 -5.64
CA GLN A 223 10.26 3.57 -4.36
C GLN A 223 9.16 2.53 -4.48
N LEU A 224 8.17 2.73 -5.35
CA LEU A 224 7.12 1.73 -5.59
C LEU A 224 7.74 0.42 -6.09
N ILE A 225 8.74 0.45 -6.98
CA ILE A 225 9.36 -0.77 -7.53
C ILE A 225 10.37 -1.40 -6.57
N SER A 226 11.19 -0.58 -5.90
CA SER A 226 12.30 -1.06 -5.06
C SER A 226 11.95 -1.23 -3.59
N GLY A 227 10.83 -0.64 -3.15
CA GLY A 227 10.41 -0.61 -1.76
C GLY A 227 11.17 0.35 -0.84
N SER A 228 12.11 1.13 -1.38
CA SER A 228 12.91 2.09 -0.61
C SER A 228 13.10 3.37 -1.38
N SER A 229 13.16 4.52 -0.69
CA SER A 229 13.45 5.80 -1.34
C SER A 229 14.87 5.75 -1.95
N PRO A 230 15.11 6.38 -3.12
CA PRO A 230 16.42 6.34 -3.78
C PRO A 230 17.54 6.91 -2.90
N PHE A 231 17.24 7.90 -2.06
CA PHE A 231 18.24 8.61 -1.28
C PHE A 231 18.27 8.21 0.20
N ARG A 232 17.27 7.49 0.70
CA ARG A 232 17.23 7.01 2.10
C ARG A 232 18.09 5.76 2.29
N LYS A 233 18.81 5.64 3.41
CA LYS A 233 19.43 4.36 3.86
C LYS A 233 18.55 3.70 4.93
N SER A 234 18.66 2.38 5.05
CA SER A 234 18.11 1.64 6.19
C SER A 234 18.90 1.96 7.47
N GLY A 235 18.21 2.37 8.54
CA GLY A 235 18.81 2.73 9.85
C GLY A 235 18.47 4.16 10.32
N PRO A 236 18.98 4.59 11.48
CA PRO A 236 18.84 5.97 11.94
C PRO A 236 19.73 6.87 11.07
N VAL A 237 19.16 7.40 9.99
CA VAL A 237 19.85 8.31 9.07
C VAL A 237 19.54 9.75 9.46
N HIS A 238 20.59 10.56 9.58
CA HIS A 238 20.46 12.00 9.74
C HIS A 238 20.07 12.65 8.40
N GLU A 239 19.10 13.56 8.40
CA GLU A 239 18.57 14.26 7.20
C GLU A 239 19.67 14.83 6.29
N TYR A 240 20.78 15.26 6.90
CA TYR A 240 21.96 15.76 6.21
C TYR A 240 22.57 14.77 5.21
N GLU A 241 22.65 13.48 5.52
CA GLU A 241 23.17 12.46 4.59
C GLU A 241 22.25 12.29 3.38
N THR A 242 20.93 12.33 3.60
CA THR A 242 19.94 12.28 2.51
C THR A 242 20.14 13.48 1.58
N PHE A 243 20.35 14.69 2.13
CA PHE A 243 20.64 15.88 1.33
C PHE A 243 21.94 15.75 0.52
N GLN A 244 23.01 15.22 1.12
CA GLN A 244 24.27 15.00 0.40
C GLN A 244 24.10 14.04 -0.77
N LYS A 245 23.33 12.96 -0.59
CA LYS A 245 23.02 12.03 -1.68
C LYS A 245 22.17 12.67 -2.78
N ILE A 246 21.19 13.49 -2.43
CA ILE A 246 20.38 14.23 -3.41
C ILE A 246 21.27 15.15 -4.24
N LEU A 247 22.12 15.95 -3.58
CA LEU A 247 23.02 16.91 -4.24
C LEU A 247 24.12 16.26 -5.08
N SER A 248 24.56 15.05 -4.71
CA SER A 248 25.55 14.26 -5.47
C SER A 248 24.93 13.25 -6.42
N LEU A 249 23.60 13.19 -6.53
CA LEU A 249 22.85 12.20 -7.28
C LEU A 249 23.29 10.75 -6.99
N SER A 250 23.44 10.42 -5.70
CA SER A 250 23.95 9.12 -5.25
C SER A 250 22.82 8.17 -4.85
N TYR A 251 22.45 7.29 -5.79
CA TYR A 251 21.53 6.17 -5.59
C TYR A 251 21.89 5.01 -6.53
N THR A 252 21.36 3.81 -6.28
CA THR A 252 21.71 2.60 -7.05
C THR A 252 20.50 1.72 -7.28
N PHE A 253 20.33 1.22 -8.50
CA PHE A 253 19.27 0.26 -8.80
C PHE A 253 19.67 -1.16 -8.35
N ALA A 254 18.68 -1.95 -7.91
CA ALA A 254 18.86 -3.38 -7.72
C ALA A 254 19.14 -4.09 -9.06
N PRO A 255 19.89 -5.21 -9.10
CA PRO A 255 20.23 -5.91 -10.35
C PRO A 255 19.01 -6.36 -11.18
N ASN A 256 17.87 -6.59 -10.52
CA ASN A 256 16.61 -7.01 -11.12
C ASN A 256 15.59 -5.87 -11.31
N PHE A 257 16.02 -4.61 -11.22
CA PHE A 257 15.14 -3.47 -11.47
C PHE A 257 14.72 -3.43 -12.95
N ASP A 258 13.46 -3.14 -13.21
CA ASP A 258 12.92 -3.12 -14.58
C ASP A 258 13.66 -2.11 -15.46
N PRO A 259 14.18 -2.51 -16.64
CA PRO A 259 15.04 -1.64 -17.44
C PRO A 259 14.30 -0.43 -18.03
N ILE A 260 12.98 -0.56 -18.31
CA ILE A 260 12.18 0.54 -18.87
C ILE A 260 11.84 1.55 -17.78
N ALA A 261 11.51 1.07 -16.58
CA ALA A 261 11.31 1.92 -15.41
C ALA A 261 12.61 2.61 -14.99
N LYS A 262 13.74 1.90 -15.05
CA LYS A 262 15.08 2.45 -14.77
C LYS A 262 15.36 3.64 -15.68
N ASP A 263 15.17 3.49 -16.99
CA ASP A 263 15.37 4.55 -17.97
C ASP A 263 14.48 5.78 -17.68
N LEU A 264 13.22 5.58 -17.28
CA LEU A 264 12.34 6.68 -16.86
C LEU A 264 12.88 7.40 -15.61
N VAL A 265 13.26 6.64 -14.57
CA VAL A 265 13.76 7.19 -13.32
C VAL A 265 15.07 7.96 -13.54
N GLU A 266 16.01 7.42 -14.34
CA GLU A 266 17.28 8.11 -14.65
C GLU A 266 17.05 9.42 -15.38
N LYS A 267 16.03 9.50 -16.24
CA LYS A 267 15.64 10.73 -16.96
C LYS A 267 14.89 11.75 -16.09
N LEU A 268 14.23 11.32 -15.02
CA LEU A 268 13.54 12.19 -14.06
C LEU A 268 14.45 12.65 -12.93
N LEU A 269 15.35 11.79 -12.45
CA LEU A 269 16.30 12.09 -11.39
C LEU A 269 17.58 12.67 -11.98
N VAL A 270 17.46 13.89 -12.49
CA VAL A 270 18.56 14.69 -13.05
C VAL A 270 18.74 15.96 -12.21
N ILE A 271 19.99 16.27 -11.84
CA ILE A 271 20.31 17.43 -10.98
C ILE A 271 19.85 18.73 -11.64
N SER A 272 20.21 18.96 -12.90
CA SER A 272 19.80 20.16 -13.61
C SER A 272 18.33 20.05 -14.03
N PRO A 273 17.43 20.95 -13.59
CA PRO A 273 16.03 20.92 -14.01
C PRO A 273 15.86 21.07 -15.52
N SER A 274 16.70 21.86 -16.20
CA SER A 274 16.62 22.01 -17.66
C SER A 274 16.85 20.70 -18.40
N GLU A 275 17.66 19.80 -17.85
CA GLU A 275 17.99 18.52 -18.49
C GLU A 275 17.04 17.38 -18.07
N ARG A 276 16.10 17.68 -17.17
CA ARG A 276 15.15 16.71 -16.63
C ARG A 276 14.06 16.43 -17.66
N LEU A 277 13.69 15.16 -17.84
CA LEU A 277 12.52 14.80 -18.64
C LEU A 277 11.28 15.50 -18.10
N GLY A 278 10.50 16.08 -19.01
CA GLY A 278 9.40 16.97 -18.66
C GLY A 278 9.73 18.45 -18.77
N SER A 279 11.01 18.83 -18.86
CA SER A 279 11.42 20.23 -19.11
C SER A 279 11.09 20.67 -20.54
N PRO A 280 10.98 21.98 -20.82
CA PRO A 280 10.71 22.47 -22.17
C PRO A 280 11.76 22.03 -23.20
N SER A 281 13.05 22.00 -22.83
CA SER A 281 14.14 21.52 -23.70
C SER A 281 14.13 20.01 -23.89
N HIS A 282 13.44 19.26 -23.03
CA HIS A 282 13.30 17.80 -23.08
C HIS A 282 11.86 17.37 -23.36
N GLY A 283 11.14 18.15 -24.17
CA GLY A 283 9.85 17.79 -24.76
C GLY A 283 8.62 18.03 -23.88
N GLY A 284 8.76 18.74 -22.76
CA GLY A 284 7.66 19.12 -21.87
C GLY A 284 6.98 17.92 -21.21
N SER A 285 5.84 18.13 -20.54
CA SER A 285 5.08 17.03 -19.90
C SER A 285 4.70 15.91 -20.88
N ILE A 286 4.52 16.24 -22.16
CA ILE A 286 4.24 15.28 -23.24
C ILE A 286 5.32 14.20 -23.35
N SER A 287 6.60 14.53 -23.13
CA SER A 287 7.68 13.54 -23.22
C SER A 287 7.63 12.52 -22.09
N VAL A 288 7.21 12.94 -20.88
CA VAL A 288 6.94 12.03 -19.75
C VAL A 288 5.78 11.10 -20.10
N ARG A 289 4.66 11.65 -20.59
CA ARG A 289 3.46 10.88 -21.00
C ARG A 289 3.77 9.83 -22.07
N ARG A 290 4.65 10.16 -23.02
CA ARG A 290 5.05 9.30 -24.16
C ARG A 290 6.20 8.35 -23.86
N HIS A 291 6.75 8.38 -22.65
CA HIS A 291 7.84 7.49 -22.28
C HIS A 291 7.43 6.01 -22.45
N MET A 292 8.37 5.14 -22.87
CA MET A 292 8.08 3.72 -23.13
C MET A 292 7.47 3.00 -21.94
N PHE A 293 7.78 3.46 -20.73
CA PHE A 293 7.18 2.97 -19.48
C PHE A 293 5.65 3.05 -19.49
N PHE A 294 5.04 4.03 -20.15
CA PHE A 294 3.59 4.23 -20.23
C PHE A 294 2.96 3.74 -21.55
N SER A 295 3.69 2.98 -22.36
CA SER A 295 3.21 2.51 -23.68
C SER A 295 1.91 1.70 -23.62
N GLU A 296 1.65 1.01 -22.50
CA GLU A 296 0.43 0.21 -22.28
C GLU A 296 -0.75 1.03 -21.74
N ILE A 297 -0.55 2.29 -21.36
CA ILE A 297 -1.57 3.12 -20.72
C ILE A 297 -2.52 3.72 -21.75
N LYS A 298 -3.82 3.50 -21.53
CA LYS A 298 -4.90 4.09 -22.34
C LYS A 298 -5.38 5.39 -21.69
N TRP A 299 -4.56 6.44 -21.84
CA TRP A 299 -4.74 7.73 -21.18
C TRP A 299 -6.15 8.33 -21.25
N ASP A 300 -6.83 8.24 -22.40
CA ASP A 300 -8.14 8.87 -22.61
C ASP A 300 -9.26 8.24 -21.77
N ILE A 301 -9.06 6.99 -21.35
CA ILE A 301 -10.02 6.25 -20.51
C ILE A 301 -9.45 5.91 -19.15
N LEU A 302 -8.26 6.41 -18.80
CA LEU A 302 -7.55 6.08 -17.56
C LEU A 302 -8.43 6.15 -16.29
N PRO A 303 -9.28 7.18 -16.08
CA PRO A 303 -10.16 7.25 -14.92
C PRO A 303 -11.28 6.19 -14.86
N TYR A 304 -11.51 5.48 -15.97
CA TYR A 304 -12.52 4.44 -16.11
C TYR A 304 -11.91 3.04 -16.26
N GLN A 305 -10.58 2.95 -16.35
CA GLN A 305 -9.90 1.66 -16.37
C GLN A 305 -9.95 1.05 -14.98
N GLU A 306 -10.18 -0.26 -14.89
CA GLU A 306 -10.08 -0.97 -13.63
C GLU A 306 -8.62 -0.95 -13.12
N PRO A 307 -8.34 -0.42 -11.91
CA PRO A 307 -6.99 -0.46 -11.36
C PRO A 307 -6.50 -1.90 -11.17
N PRO A 308 -5.21 -2.17 -11.41
CA PRO A 308 -4.66 -3.51 -11.26
C PRO A 308 -4.66 -3.95 -9.78
N LEU A 309 -4.78 -5.26 -9.55
CA LEU A 309 -4.59 -5.84 -8.22
C LEU A 309 -3.18 -5.51 -7.72
N LEU A 310 -3.07 -4.97 -6.49
CA LEU A 310 -1.80 -4.69 -5.84
C LEU A 310 -1.03 -5.99 -5.60
N VAL A 311 0.05 -6.18 -6.36
CA VAL A 311 0.94 -7.34 -6.26
C VAL A 311 2.34 -6.86 -5.89
N PRO A 312 3.02 -7.49 -4.92
CA PRO A 312 4.38 -7.09 -4.54
C PRO A 312 5.41 -7.44 -5.63
N ASN A 313 6.44 -6.60 -5.78
CA ASN A 313 7.56 -6.84 -6.72
C ASN A 313 8.70 -7.65 -6.09
N LEU A 314 8.92 -7.44 -4.80
CA LEU A 314 9.88 -8.12 -3.94
C LEU A 314 9.13 -9.00 -2.93
N GLU A 315 9.81 -9.95 -2.28
CA GLU A 315 9.19 -10.70 -1.17
C GLU A 315 8.76 -9.69 -0.08
N PRO A 316 7.48 -9.67 0.35
CA PRO A 316 7.02 -8.74 1.38
C PRO A 316 7.80 -8.98 2.68
N ILE A 317 8.19 -7.89 3.36
CA ILE A 317 8.78 -7.91 4.70
C ILE A 317 7.81 -8.66 5.62
N ALA A 318 8.36 -9.63 6.38
CA ALA A 318 7.60 -10.50 7.27
C ALA A 318 6.66 -9.69 8.17
N PRO A 319 5.43 -10.18 8.45
CA PRO A 319 4.44 -9.32 9.03
C PRO A 319 4.47 -9.33 10.55
N GLU A 320 4.81 -8.19 11.11
CA GLU A 320 4.41 -7.81 12.46
C GLU A 320 3.44 -6.63 12.27
N GLY A 321 2.12 -6.89 12.29
CA GLY A 321 1.11 -5.82 12.12
C GLY A 321 -0.20 -6.19 11.40
N TRP A 322 -0.64 -7.45 11.41
CA TRP A 322 -1.86 -7.87 10.68
C TRP A 322 -3.17 -7.28 11.21
N ASP A 323 -3.18 -6.74 12.42
CA ASP A 323 -4.32 -6.01 12.98
C ASP A 323 -4.46 -4.57 12.42
N ASN A 324 -3.50 -4.10 11.61
CA ASN A 324 -3.42 -2.73 11.10
C ASN A 324 -3.68 -2.60 9.59
N LEU A 325 -4.50 -3.49 9.00
CA LEU A 325 -4.81 -3.41 7.57
C LEU A 325 -5.45 -2.04 7.21
N PRO A 326 -5.08 -1.43 6.07
CA PRO A 326 -5.73 -0.21 5.60
C PRO A 326 -7.25 -0.40 5.49
N VAL A 327 -8.00 0.64 5.88
CA VAL A 327 -9.46 0.71 5.68
C VAL A 327 -9.75 0.50 4.20
N GLY A 328 -10.85 -0.16 3.83
CA GLY A 328 -11.11 -0.60 2.45
C GLY A 328 -10.73 -2.06 2.19
N PHE A 329 -9.86 -2.64 3.04
CA PHE A 329 -9.74 -4.09 3.15
C PHE A 329 -10.67 -4.61 4.25
N LYS A 330 -11.91 -4.91 3.86
CA LYS A 330 -12.78 -5.79 4.66
C LYS A 330 -12.42 -7.24 4.36
N GLU A 331 -12.64 -8.10 5.35
CA GLU A 331 -12.44 -9.55 5.47
C GLU A 331 -12.87 -10.44 4.27
N ALA A 332 -13.29 -9.88 3.13
CA ALA A 332 -13.80 -10.58 1.96
C ALA A 332 -12.97 -10.42 0.66
N GLU A 333 -11.87 -9.66 0.63
CA GLU A 333 -11.16 -9.35 -0.64
C GLU A 333 -9.65 -9.62 -0.64
N LYS A 334 -9.15 -10.42 0.30
CA LYS A 334 -7.77 -10.95 0.20
C LYS A 334 -7.81 -12.40 -0.24
N TYR A 335 -7.55 -12.61 -1.54
CA TYR A 335 -6.94 -13.79 -2.19
C TYR A 335 -7.65 -14.24 -3.49
N HIS A 336 -7.49 -13.50 -4.59
CA HIS A 336 -7.94 -14.01 -5.91
C HIS A 336 -7.03 -15.09 -6.54
N LEU A 337 -6.15 -15.72 -5.76
CA LEU A 337 -5.56 -17.04 -6.09
C LEU A 337 -5.59 -18.06 -4.92
N SER A 338 -6.04 -17.68 -3.72
CA SER A 338 -6.39 -18.68 -2.68
C SER A 338 -7.89 -18.86 -2.48
N ARG A 339 -8.74 -18.01 -3.07
CA ARG A 339 -10.19 -18.27 -3.12
C ARG A 339 -10.56 -19.36 -4.13
N GLU A 340 -9.64 -19.77 -5.00
CA GLU A 340 -9.77 -21.06 -5.70
C GLU A 340 -9.36 -22.26 -4.84
N LEU A 341 -8.68 -22.12 -3.69
CA LEU A 341 -8.24 -23.28 -2.89
C LEU A 341 -8.65 -23.22 -1.41
N GLY A 342 -9.38 -22.20 -0.98
CA GLY A 342 -9.86 -21.99 0.38
C GLY A 342 -11.16 -22.72 0.71
N LEU A 343 -11.37 -23.92 0.17
CA LEU A 343 -12.42 -24.78 0.70
C LEU A 343 -11.92 -25.39 2.01
N SER A 344 -12.58 -25.02 3.10
CA SER A 344 -12.59 -25.78 4.34
C SER A 344 -12.71 -27.28 4.01
N PRO A 345 -11.87 -28.18 4.57
CA PRO A 345 -11.86 -29.61 4.22
C PRO A 345 -13.17 -30.36 4.46
N SER A 346 -14.23 -29.70 4.93
CA SER A 346 -15.53 -30.30 5.21
C SER A 346 -16.51 -30.29 4.03
N GLN A 347 -16.29 -29.62 2.90
CA GLN A 347 -17.26 -29.61 1.78
C GLN A 347 -16.64 -29.40 0.39
N ILE A 348 -15.52 -30.06 0.07
CA ILE A 348 -15.09 -30.14 -1.35
C ILE A 348 -15.94 -31.22 -2.02
N THR A 349 -16.87 -30.83 -2.88
CA THR A 349 -17.60 -31.77 -3.73
C THR A 349 -16.62 -32.41 -4.73
N GLU A 350 -16.92 -33.62 -5.22
CA GLU A 350 -16.03 -34.26 -6.21
C GLU A 350 -15.90 -33.41 -7.49
N ASP A 351 -16.94 -32.65 -7.84
CA ASP A 351 -16.93 -31.72 -8.97
C ASP A 351 -15.98 -30.53 -8.72
N ASP A 352 -16.00 -29.95 -7.52
CA ASP A 352 -15.05 -28.90 -7.15
C ASP A 352 -13.62 -29.46 -7.14
N ARG A 353 -13.42 -30.64 -6.58
CA ARG A 353 -12.12 -31.32 -6.56
C ARG A 353 -11.54 -31.48 -7.97
N ILE A 354 -12.34 -31.94 -8.93
CA ILE A 354 -11.91 -32.10 -10.33
C ILE A 354 -11.54 -30.74 -10.94
N ARG A 355 -12.36 -29.69 -10.71
CA ARG A 355 -12.05 -28.33 -11.19
C ARG A 355 -10.73 -27.82 -10.63
N LEU A 356 -10.50 -28.01 -9.32
CA LEU A 356 -9.31 -27.53 -8.63
C LEU A 356 -8.05 -28.29 -9.05
N LEU A 357 -8.14 -29.61 -9.26
CA LEU A 357 -7.04 -30.40 -9.82
C LEU A 357 -6.66 -29.96 -11.24
N ASN A 358 -7.66 -29.64 -12.07
CA ASN A 358 -7.42 -29.11 -13.42
C ASN A 358 -6.75 -27.73 -13.38
N ALA A 359 -7.20 -26.83 -12.50
CA ALA A 359 -6.58 -25.52 -12.29
C ALA A 359 -5.14 -25.65 -11.75
N GLN A 360 -4.93 -26.52 -10.76
CA GLN A 360 -3.61 -26.84 -10.20
C GLN A 360 -2.66 -27.36 -11.29
N GLY A 361 -3.12 -28.25 -12.15
CA GLY A 361 -2.31 -28.80 -13.24
C GLY A 361 -1.84 -27.75 -14.25
N LYS A 362 -2.66 -26.72 -14.50
CA LYS A 362 -2.35 -25.64 -15.44
C LYS A 362 -1.46 -24.55 -14.84
N HIS A 363 -1.69 -24.20 -13.57
CA HIS A 363 -1.17 -22.96 -13.00
C HIS A 363 -0.15 -23.16 -11.87
N ASN A 364 -0.09 -24.35 -11.25
CA ASN A 364 0.82 -24.59 -10.13
C ASN A 364 2.12 -25.26 -10.61
N PRO A 365 3.28 -24.58 -10.56
CA PRO A 365 4.56 -25.13 -11.03
C PRO A 365 5.03 -26.35 -10.23
N PHE A 366 4.48 -26.55 -9.02
CA PHE A 366 4.81 -27.66 -8.13
C PHE A 366 3.86 -28.85 -8.25
N ASN A 367 2.82 -28.78 -9.10
CA ASN A 367 1.86 -29.86 -9.30
C ASN A 367 2.53 -31.22 -9.60
N ARG A 368 3.65 -31.19 -10.34
CA ARG A 368 4.43 -32.39 -10.68
C ARG A 368 4.94 -33.20 -9.46
N PHE A 369 5.03 -32.58 -8.29
CA PHE A 369 5.60 -33.20 -7.08
C PHE A 369 4.55 -33.85 -6.17
N VAL A 370 3.27 -33.54 -6.35
CA VAL A 370 2.21 -33.95 -5.42
C VAL A 370 1.44 -35.19 -5.87
N ARG A 371 1.97 -35.94 -6.85
CA ARG A 371 1.47 -37.25 -7.29
C ARG A 371 -0.03 -37.24 -7.64
N GLY A 372 -0.50 -36.17 -8.29
CA GLY A 372 -1.90 -36.01 -8.70
C GLY A 372 -2.88 -35.68 -7.56
N ARG A 373 -2.37 -35.30 -6.38
CA ARG A 373 -3.19 -34.88 -5.24
C ARG A 373 -3.42 -33.38 -5.24
N LEU A 374 -4.61 -32.96 -4.84
CA LEU A 374 -4.92 -31.55 -4.64
C LEU A 374 -4.08 -30.97 -3.49
N ILE A 375 -3.46 -29.83 -3.71
CA ILE A 375 -2.71 -29.06 -2.72
C ILE A 375 -3.73 -28.27 -1.89
N LEU A 376 -3.84 -28.63 -0.62
CA LEU A 376 -4.71 -27.95 0.35
C LEU A 376 -4.03 -26.70 0.91
N LYS A 377 -2.71 -26.76 1.09
CA LYS A 377 -1.90 -25.62 1.53
C LYS A 377 -0.51 -25.72 0.96
N GLN A 378 0.04 -24.60 0.52
CA GLN A 378 1.45 -24.49 0.17
C GLN A 378 2.06 -23.22 0.73
N GLY A 379 3.37 -23.24 0.97
CA GLY A 379 4.10 -22.05 1.41
C GLY A 379 5.57 -22.33 1.65
N ILE A 380 6.35 -21.25 1.64
CA ILE A 380 7.76 -21.32 1.97
C ILE A 380 7.91 -21.46 3.48
N LEU A 381 8.66 -22.48 3.91
CA LEU A 381 9.11 -22.63 5.29
C LEU A 381 10.63 -22.78 5.35
N PHE A 382 11.22 -22.28 6.42
CA PHE A 382 12.61 -22.55 6.75
C PHE A 382 12.69 -23.82 7.59
N LYS A 383 13.23 -24.87 6.99
CA LYS A 383 13.42 -26.16 7.64
C LYS A 383 14.82 -26.24 8.22
N ARG A 384 14.95 -26.42 9.53
CA ARG A 384 16.26 -26.60 10.19
C ARG A 384 16.89 -27.96 9.83
N ARG A 385 18.20 -27.96 9.60
CA ARG A 385 19.07 -29.13 9.46
C ARG A 385 20.43 -28.84 10.10
N GLY A 386 20.62 -29.28 11.34
CA GLY A 386 21.79 -28.93 12.14
C GLY A 386 21.77 -27.45 12.54
N LEU A 387 22.89 -26.75 12.32
CA LEU A 387 23.03 -25.32 12.62
C LEU A 387 22.38 -24.40 11.58
N PHE A 388 21.96 -24.92 10.42
CA PHE A 388 21.48 -24.10 9.31
C PHE A 388 20.00 -24.35 9.00
N ALA A 389 19.28 -23.29 8.68
CA ALA A 389 17.93 -23.34 8.13
C ALA A 389 17.99 -23.34 6.60
N ARG A 390 17.11 -24.12 5.95
CA ARG A 390 17.00 -24.15 4.49
C ARG A 390 15.59 -23.77 4.06
N LYS A 391 15.49 -22.80 3.15
CA LYS A 391 14.24 -22.38 2.50
C LYS A 391 13.69 -23.53 1.67
N ARG A 392 12.44 -23.94 1.89
CA ARG A 392 11.78 -25.03 1.16
C ARG A 392 10.32 -24.66 0.90
N MET A 393 9.80 -25.03 -0.27
CA MET A 393 8.36 -24.99 -0.53
C MET A 393 7.72 -26.23 0.06
N PHE A 394 6.84 -26.06 1.04
CA PHE A 394 6.04 -27.14 1.61
C PHE A 394 4.68 -27.20 0.94
N LEU A 395 4.21 -28.42 0.65
CA LEU A 395 2.92 -28.70 0.01
C LEU A 395 2.15 -29.73 0.84
N LEU A 396 1.11 -29.30 1.54
CA LEU A 396 0.12 -30.14 2.21
C LEU A 396 -0.97 -30.51 1.21
N THR A 397 -1.32 -31.79 1.09
CA THR A 397 -2.27 -32.26 0.06
C THR A 397 -3.52 -32.95 0.64
N GLU A 398 -4.47 -33.24 -0.24
CA GLU A 398 -5.56 -34.18 0.04
C GLU A 398 -4.98 -35.61 0.13
N GLY A 399 -5.16 -36.24 1.29
CA GLY A 399 -4.38 -37.40 1.71
C GLY A 399 -3.19 -36.94 2.55
N PRO A 400 -2.83 -37.66 3.63
CA PRO A 400 -1.88 -37.20 4.63
C PRO A 400 -0.46 -37.20 4.06
N HIS A 401 -0.14 -36.19 3.26
CA HIS A 401 1.17 -35.96 2.66
C HIS A 401 1.55 -34.50 2.84
N LEU A 402 2.80 -34.29 3.22
CA LEU A 402 3.41 -32.98 3.35
C LEU A 402 4.78 -33.03 2.69
N PHE A 403 4.82 -32.63 1.41
CA PHE A 403 6.03 -32.63 0.59
C PHE A 403 6.85 -31.37 0.85
N TYR A 404 8.17 -31.44 0.71
CA TYR A 404 9.01 -30.25 0.71
C TYR A 404 10.03 -30.24 -0.43
N ILE A 405 10.05 -29.13 -1.16
CA ILE A 405 10.77 -28.94 -2.42
C ILE A 405 11.84 -27.87 -2.24
N ASP A 406 12.97 -28.08 -2.88
CA ASP A 406 14.00 -27.08 -3.09
C ASP A 406 13.61 -26.23 -4.30
N VAL A 407 13.20 -25.00 -4.03
CA VAL A 407 12.66 -24.08 -5.03
C VAL A 407 13.71 -23.58 -6.01
N GLU A 408 14.97 -23.49 -5.59
CA GLU A 408 16.08 -23.07 -6.45
C GLU A 408 16.37 -24.12 -7.51
N ASN A 409 16.37 -25.39 -7.11
CA ASN A 409 16.69 -26.51 -7.99
C ASN A 409 15.45 -27.17 -8.60
N MET A 410 14.24 -26.74 -8.20
CA MET A 410 12.97 -27.40 -8.52
C MET A 410 13.03 -28.92 -8.30
N THR A 411 13.51 -29.36 -7.12
CA THR A 411 13.65 -30.79 -6.77
C THR A 411 12.92 -31.15 -5.48
N LEU A 412 12.20 -32.27 -5.48
CA LEU A 412 11.60 -32.83 -4.27
C LEU A 412 12.73 -33.29 -3.31
N LYS A 413 12.76 -32.73 -2.10
CA LYS A 413 13.77 -33.09 -1.08
C LYS A 413 13.25 -34.09 -0.05
N GLY A 414 11.95 -34.33 0.00
CA GLY A 414 11.35 -35.37 0.81
C GLY A 414 9.92 -35.06 1.21
N GLU A 415 9.45 -35.84 2.17
CA GLU A 415 8.07 -35.86 2.65
C GLU A 415 8.10 -36.05 4.17
N VAL A 416 7.20 -35.40 4.90
CA VAL A 416 6.99 -35.68 6.33
C VAL A 416 6.21 -36.99 6.44
N ALA A 417 6.69 -37.91 7.27
CA ALA A 417 6.02 -39.19 7.49
C ALA A 417 4.78 -38.99 8.38
N TRP A 418 3.61 -39.37 7.90
CA TRP A 418 2.38 -39.28 8.67
C TRP A 418 2.13 -40.57 9.45
N SER A 419 1.71 -40.42 10.70
CA SER A 419 1.33 -41.52 11.59
C SER A 419 0.28 -41.05 12.60
N ASP A 420 -0.33 -42.01 13.28
CA ASP A 420 -1.16 -41.78 14.47
C ASP A 420 -0.44 -40.98 15.56
N SER A 421 0.87 -41.19 15.68
CA SER A 421 1.79 -40.55 16.63
C SER A 421 2.34 -39.20 16.17
N LEU A 422 1.99 -38.74 14.96
CA LEU A 422 2.42 -37.42 14.49
C LEU A 422 1.79 -36.35 15.37
N THR A 423 2.59 -35.48 15.98
CA THR A 423 2.08 -34.32 16.70
C THR A 423 2.66 -33.05 16.13
N VAL A 424 1.88 -31.98 16.21
CA VAL A 424 2.29 -30.66 15.76
C VAL A 424 2.22 -29.72 16.93
N GLU A 425 3.33 -29.05 17.21
CA GLU A 425 3.48 -28.18 18.37
C GLU A 425 3.76 -26.75 17.90
N LEU A 426 2.88 -25.82 18.23
CA LEU A 426 3.12 -24.40 18.02
C LEU A 426 4.07 -23.88 19.11
N ARG A 427 5.17 -23.25 18.71
CA ARG A 427 6.16 -22.66 19.63
C ARG A 427 6.08 -21.14 19.67
N SER A 428 5.77 -20.52 18.54
CA SER A 428 5.46 -19.09 18.41
C SER A 428 4.63 -18.87 17.14
N ASN A 429 4.24 -17.63 16.86
CA ASN A 429 3.61 -17.27 15.59
C ASN A 429 4.46 -17.64 14.35
N LYS A 430 5.79 -17.71 14.48
CA LYS A 430 6.70 -18.10 13.39
C LYS A 430 7.18 -19.55 13.50
N LEU A 431 7.27 -20.13 14.69
CA LEU A 431 7.89 -21.44 14.90
C LEU A 431 6.86 -22.52 15.23
N PHE A 432 6.95 -23.65 14.54
CA PHE A 432 6.22 -24.86 14.90
C PHE A 432 7.03 -26.11 14.60
N PHE A 433 6.82 -27.15 15.39
CA PHE A 433 7.51 -28.41 15.25
C PHE A 433 6.53 -29.49 14.82
N ILE A 434 6.98 -30.37 13.93
CA ILE A 434 6.27 -31.61 13.61
C ILE A 434 7.09 -32.75 14.18
N HIS A 435 6.52 -33.46 15.16
CA HIS A 435 7.11 -34.65 15.74
C HIS A 435 6.55 -35.87 15.02
N VAL A 436 7.45 -36.72 14.56
CA VAL A 436 7.14 -38.06 14.04
C VAL A 436 8.06 -39.04 14.78
N PRO A 437 7.74 -40.35 14.85
CA PRO A 437 8.37 -41.30 15.78
C PRO A 437 9.90 -41.24 15.90
N ASN A 438 10.62 -40.98 14.81
CA ASN A 438 12.09 -40.96 14.78
C ASN A 438 12.69 -39.61 14.37
N LYS A 439 11.90 -38.53 14.31
CA LYS A 439 12.37 -37.24 13.78
C LYS A 439 11.49 -36.07 14.20
N THR A 440 12.12 -34.96 14.54
CA THR A 440 11.43 -33.67 14.68
C THR A 440 11.78 -32.77 13.50
N TYR A 441 10.75 -32.21 12.86
CA TYR A 441 10.89 -31.16 11.87
C TYR A 441 10.73 -29.82 12.57
N TYR A 442 11.82 -29.08 12.69
CA TYR A 442 11.81 -27.70 13.19
C TYR A 442 11.55 -26.78 12.00
N LEU A 443 10.36 -26.18 11.98
CA LEU A 443 9.89 -25.37 10.87
C LEU A 443 9.63 -23.95 11.35
N GLU A 444 10.07 -23.01 10.53
CA GLU A 444 9.81 -21.59 10.72
C GLU A 444 9.03 -21.09 9.52
N ASP A 445 7.84 -20.57 9.78
CA ASP A 445 7.02 -19.84 8.84
C ASP A 445 7.44 -18.36 8.86
N PRO A 446 8.13 -17.88 7.82
CA PRO A 446 8.57 -16.49 7.77
C PRO A 446 7.40 -15.50 7.72
N SER A 447 6.18 -15.96 7.40
CA SER A 447 4.98 -15.12 7.39
C SER A 447 4.34 -14.92 8.76
N GLY A 448 4.78 -15.62 9.80
CA GLY A 448 4.18 -15.50 11.13
C GLY A 448 2.80 -16.17 11.30
N HIS A 449 2.45 -17.10 10.40
CA HIS A 449 1.20 -17.89 10.45
C HIS A 449 1.46 -19.38 10.71
N ALA A 450 2.43 -19.68 11.58
CA ALA A 450 2.72 -21.06 11.97
C ALA A 450 1.49 -21.76 12.55
N ASP A 451 0.57 -21.03 13.20
CA ASP A 451 -0.67 -21.57 13.75
C ASP A 451 -1.60 -22.11 12.66
N ASP A 452 -1.65 -21.49 11.48
CA ASP A 452 -2.43 -22.00 10.34
C ASP A 452 -1.85 -23.32 9.81
N TRP A 453 -0.52 -23.42 9.72
CA TRP A 453 0.12 -24.70 9.42
C TRP A 453 -0.21 -25.77 10.46
N VAL A 454 -0.14 -25.43 11.76
CA VAL A 454 -0.50 -26.36 12.84
C VAL A 454 -1.95 -26.79 12.72
N LYS A 455 -2.89 -25.86 12.52
CA LYS A 455 -4.32 -26.14 12.35
C LYS A 455 -4.58 -27.05 11.14
N GLN A 456 -4.02 -26.74 9.98
CA GLN A 456 -4.25 -27.51 8.75
C GLN A 456 -3.63 -28.91 8.81
N ILE A 457 -2.40 -29.04 9.32
CA ILE A 457 -1.74 -30.35 9.48
C ILE A 457 -2.52 -31.19 10.51
N THR A 458 -2.96 -30.58 11.62
CA THR A 458 -3.77 -31.25 12.64
C THR A 458 -5.13 -31.68 12.09
N SER A 459 -5.78 -30.83 11.29
CA SER A 459 -7.05 -31.15 10.63
C SER A 459 -6.92 -32.33 9.67
N VAL A 460 -5.88 -32.33 8.82
CA VAL A 460 -5.59 -33.47 7.94
C VAL A 460 -5.28 -34.72 8.77
N ARG A 461 -4.49 -34.62 9.86
CA ARG A 461 -4.20 -35.78 10.72
C ARG A 461 -5.49 -36.37 11.31
N ALA A 462 -6.31 -35.53 11.94
CA ALA A 462 -7.57 -35.94 12.58
C ALA A 462 -8.52 -36.63 11.60
N ARG A 463 -8.51 -36.22 10.31
CA ARG A 463 -9.32 -36.86 9.25
C ARG A 463 -8.88 -38.29 8.93
N TYR A 464 -7.57 -38.55 8.91
CA TYR A 464 -7.03 -39.84 8.44
C TYR A 464 -6.62 -40.80 9.58
N PHE A 465 -6.42 -40.29 10.79
CA PHE A 465 -5.88 -41.05 11.94
C PHE A 465 -6.72 -40.87 13.21
N LYS A 466 -8.07 -40.88 13.08
CA LYS A 466 -9.03 -40.76 14.21
C LYS A 466 -8.53 -41.47 15.47
N ASP A 467 -8.61 -40.81 16.63
CA ASP A 467 -8.19 -41.35 17.92
C ASP A 467 -8.86 -42.72 18.18
N THR A 468 -8.05 -43.77 18.22
CA THR A 468 -8.41 -45.10 18.73
C THR A 468 -8.49 -45.10 20.26
N GLN A 469 -9.02 -44.03 20.88
CA GLN A 469 -9.07 -43.87 22.34
C GLN A 469 -10.45 -43.44 22.90
N THR A 470 -11.54 -43.69 22.18
CA THR A 470 -12.91 -43.47 22.71
C THR A 470 -13.91 -44.58 22.37
N LEU A 471 -13.45 -45.84 22.30
CA LEU A 471 -14.30 -47.04 22.24
C LEU A 471 -13.72 -48.12 23.18
N CYS A 472 -13.84 -47.86 24.48
CA CYS A 472 -13.64 -48.70 25.67
C CYS A 472 -13.40 -47.68 26.79
N SER A 473 -14.35 -47.24 27.62
CA SER A 473 -15.31 -48.01 28.39
C SER A 473 -16.35 -47.01 28.93
N ASN A 474 -17.61 -47.17 28.54
CA ASN A 474 -18.76 -46.72 29.32
C ASN A 474 -19.87 -47.72 29.00
N ASP A 475 -19.82 -48.86 29.69
CA ASP A 475 -20.88 -49.84 29.68
C ASP A 475 -21.49 -49.84 31.09
N PRO A 476 -22.70 -49.29 31.30
CA PRO A 476 -23.36 -49.30 32.59
C PRO A 476 -24.33 -50.47 32.65
N SER A 477 -23.83 -51.67 32.93
CA SER A 477 -24.60 -52.71 33.62
C SER A 477 -23.70 -53.90 33.94
N THR A 478 -23.45 -54.17 35.23
CA THR A 478 -23.85 -55.39 35.94
C THR A 478 -23.27 -55.35 37.35
N SER A 479 -24.14 -55.59 38.32
CA SER A 479 -23.94 -55.71 39.76
C SER A 479 -22.81 -56.66 40.17
N ILE A 480 -22.21 -56.43 41.35
CA ILE A 480 -22.19 -57.36 42.52
C ILE A 480 -21.25 -56.79 43.60
N GLU A 481 -21.77 -56.75 44.83
CA GLU A 481 -21.08 -56.49 46.10
C GLU A 481 -19.92 -57.47 46.35
N LEU A 482 -18.93 -57.07 47.15
CA LEU A 482 -18.59 -57.74 48.43
C LEU A 482 -17.32 -57.12 49.05
N SER A 483 -17.51 -56.54 50.24
CA SER A 483 -16.68 -56.62 51.45
C SER A 483 -15.22 -57.09 51.34
N ILE A 484 -14.28 -56.33 51.90
CA ILE A 484 -13.80 -56.38 53.31
C ILE A 484 -13.00 -55.11 53.58
#